data_AF-A0A0F3N7P0-F1
#
_entry.id   AF-A0A0F3N7P0-F1
#
_cell.length_a   1.000
_cell.length_b   1.000
_cell.length_c   1.000
_cell.angle_alpha   90.00
_cell.angle_beta   90.00
_cell.angle_gamma   90.00
#
_symmetry.space_group_name_H-M   'P 1'
#
loop_
_entity.id
_entity.type
_entity.pdbx_description
1 polymer ?
#
loop_
_entity_poly.entity_id
_entity_poly.type
_entity_poly.pdbx_seq_one_letter_code
_entity_poly.pdbx_strand_id
1 'polypeptide(L)'
;MERLIEIEKEISIIIAVDRNASHTFFPVAKNTHVDGVLSESVVPAGISTDLQKQAQEIAYAIATSLEMVGILAVEFFISKSGKLLVNEIAPRPHNSGHWSQDACNVSQFEQLIRIACGLPMRAVHLLTPCVMRNVFGDNIIDEEIHQDHRNSISLYGKQPRAKRKMGHINSLLY
;
A
#
# COMPACT_ATOMS: atom_id res chain seq x y z
N MET A 1 18.47 5.27 19.79
CA MET A 1 18.53 6.32 18.77
C MET A 1 18.74 5.62 17.45
N GLU A 2 17.78 5.70 16.52
CA GLU A 2 17.90 5.07 15.21
C GLU A 2 19.01 5.75 14.41
N ARG A 3 19.74 4.96 13.61
CA ARG A 3 20.86 5.45 12.81
C ARG A 3 20.30 6.37 11.72
N LEU A 4 20.90 7.55 11.54
CA LEU A 4 20.57 8.43 10.41
C LEU A 4 20.99 7.70 9.12
N ILE A 5 20.04 7.07 8.46
CA ILE A 5 20.26 6.30 7.23
C ILE A 5 19.98 7.21 6.05
N GLU A 6 20.86 7.21 5.06
CA GLU A 6 20.59 7.86 3.78
C GLU A 6 19.62 7.00 2.97
N ILE A 7 18.37 7.46 2.87
CA ILE A 7 17.26 6.79 2.20
C ILE A 7 17.21 7.24 0.73
N GLU A 8 17.16 6.28 -0.20
CA GLU A 8 16.93 6.52 -1.62
C GLU A 8 15.44 6.49 -1.97
N LYS A 9 14.72 5.46 -1.48
CA LYS A 9 13.31 5.21 -1.75
C LYS A 9 12.63 4.62 -0.54
N GLU A 10 11.34 4.89 -0.41
CA GLU A 10 10.46 4.19 0.52
C GLU A 10 9.51 3.30 -0.28
N ILE A 11 9.32 2.07 0.19
CA ILE A 11 8.40 1.12 -0.41
C ILE A 11 7.53 0.46 0.64
N SER A 12 6.42 -0.12 0.23
CA SER A 12 5.65 -1.03 1.07
C SER A 12 5.18 -2.22 0.28
N ILE A 13 5.11 -3.37 0.95
CA ILE A 13 4.44 -4.56 0.45
C ILE A 13 3.29 -4.93 1.39
N ILE A 14 2.21 -5.46 0.81
CA ILE A 14 1.11 -6.03 1.58
C ILE A 14 1.11 -7.53 1.34
N ILE A 15 1.12 -8.30 2.42
CA ILE A 15 0.93 -9.75 2.41
C ILE A 15 -0.44 -10.07 3.03
N ALA A 16 -1.15 -10.99 2.40
CA ALA A 16 -2.36 -11.60 2.91
C ALA A 16 -2.05 -13.05 3.30
N VAL A 17 -2.43 -13.47 4.51
CA VAL A 17 -2.17 -14.81 5.05
C VAL A 17 -3.48 -15.40 5.59
N ASP A 18 -3.81 -16.63 5.19
CA ASP A 18 -5.00 -17.33 5.69
C ASP A 18 -4.71 -18.25 6.89
N ARG A 19 -5.76 -18.88 7.42
CA ARG A 19 -5.68 -19.78 8.58
C ARG A 19 -4.88 -21.07 8.32
N ASN A 20 -4.63 -21.41 7.06
CA ASN A 20 -3.84 -22.57 6.65
C ASN A 20 -2.39 -22.16 6.31
N ALA A 21 -1.96 -20.96 6.70
CA ALA A 21 -0.66 -20.37 6.36
C ALA A 21 -0.41 -20.22 4.84
N SER A 22 -1.46 -20.31 4.01
CA SER A 22 -1.35 -19.92 2.60
C SER A 22 -1.26 -18.40 2.53
N HIS A 23 -0.51 -17.88 1.57
CA HIS A 23 -0.29 -16.45 1.45
C HIS A 23 -0.32 -15.96 0.00
N THR A 24 -0.58 -14.67 -0.18
CA THR A 24 -0.41 -13.97 -1.46
C THR A 24 0.12 -12.56 -1.19
N PHE A 25 0.89 -12.03 -2.12
CA PHE A 25 1.41 -10.66 -2.05
C PHE A 25 0.65 -9.75 -2.99
N PHE A 26 0.43 -8.51 -2.54
CA PHE A 26 0.12 -7.42 -3.44
C PHE A 26 1.40 -6.90 -4.10
N PRO A 27 1.30 -6.32 -5.31
CA PRO A 27 2.39 -5.56 -5.91
C PRO A 27 3.05 -4.58 -4.94
N VAL A 28 4.38 -4.46 -5.01
CA VAL A 28 5.12 -3.48 -4.19
C VAL A 28 4.78 -2.07 -4.66
N ALA A 29 4.46 -1.20 -3.71
CA ALA A 29 4.22 0.22 -3.95
C ALA A 29 5.46 1.02 -3.54
N LYS A 30 5.81 2.05 -4.32
CA LYS A 30 6.75 3.10 -3.93
C LYS A 30 5.97 4.20 -3.25
N ASN A 31 6.40 4.61 -2.06
CA ASN A 31 5.71 5.59 -1.24
C ASN A 31 6.51 6.89 -1.16
N THR A 32 5.80 8.00 -1.17
CA THR A 32 6.36 9.33 -0.94
C THR A 32 5.64 9.95 0.26
N HIS A 33 6.40 10.37 1.27
CA HIS A 33 5.89 11.05 2.46
C HIS A 33 6.22 12.55 2.42
N VAL A 34 5.28 13.38 2.88
CA VAL A 34 5.46 14.81 3.09
C VAL A 34 5.10 15.12 4.53
N ASP A 35 6.01 15.75 5.29
CA ASP A 35 5.85 16.02 6.72
C ASP A 35 5.48 14.76 7.55
N GLY A 36 6.05 13.60 7.19
CA GLY A 36 5.79 12.31 7.85
C GLY A 36 4.43 11.69 7.54
N VAL A 37 3.68 12.24 6.58
CA VAL A 37 2.38 11.70 6.16
C VAL A 37 2.47 11.19 4.74
N LEU A 38 1.90 10.01 4.48
CA LEU A 38 1.86 9.45 3.12
C LEU A 38 1.16 10.44 2.20
N SER A 39 1.85 10.85 1.14
CA SER A 39 1.31 11.74 0.11
C SER A 39 0.90 10.94 -1.12
N GLU A 40 1.77 10.05 -1.59
CA GLU A 40 1.59 9.30 -2.83
C GLU A 40 2.06 7.85 -2.68
N SER A 41 1.33 6.92 -3.31
CA SER A 41 1.77 5.54 -3.55
C SER A 41 1.71 5.22 -5.04
N VAL A 42 2.84 4.84 -5.64
CA VAL A 42 2.98 4.47 -7.05
C VAL A 42 3.14 2.96 -7.17
N VAL A 43 2.29 2.33 -7.98
CA VAL A 43 2.34 0.89 -8.25
C VAL A 43 2.38 0.63 -9.78
N PRO A 44 3.32 -0.19 -10.29
CA PRO A 44 4.39 -0.88 -9.55
C PRO A 44 5.51 0.07 -9.08
N ALA A 45 6.23 -0.32 -8.03
CA ALA A 45 7.28 0.52 -7.40
C ALA A 45 8.49 0.86 -8.30
N GLY A 46 8.69 0.17 -9.42
CA GLY A 46 9.85 0.38 -10.30
C GLY A 46 11.19 -0.02 -9.67
N ILE A 47 11.19 -1.02 -8.79
CA ILE A 47 12.39 -1.61 -8.17
C ILE A 47 12.79 -2.92 -8.87
N SER A 48 14.05 -3.34 -8.71
CA SER A 48 14.56 -4.59 -9.29
C SER A 48 13.79 -5.82 -8.79
N THR A 49 13.77 -6.88 -9.60
CA THR A 49 13.15 -8.16 -9.22
C THR A 49 13.73 -8.75 -7.94
N ASP A 50 15.04 -8.54 -7.71
CA ASP A 50 15.72 -9.06 -6.53
C ASP A 50 15.26 -8.32 -5.26
N LEU A 51 15.09 -6.99 -5.32
CA LEU A 51 14.53 -6.22 -4.21
C LEU A 51 13.07 -6.59 -3.93
N GLN A 52 12.28 -6.88 -4.98
CA GLN A 52 10.90 -7.36 -4.80
C GLN A 52 10.86 -8.69 -4.04
N LYS A 53 11.71 -9.65 -4.44
CA LYS A 53 11.81 -10.96 -3.77
C LYS A 53 12.27 -10.81 -2.33
N GLN A 54 13.28 -9.99 -2.07
CA GLN A 54 13.75 -9.71 -0.71
C GLN A 54 12.64 -9.10 0.17
N ALA A 55 11.87 -8.15 -0.35
CA ALA A 55 10.74 -7.56 0.38
C ALA A 55 9.65 -8.62 0.69
N GLN A 56 9.36 -9.51 -0.26
CA GLN A 56 8.42 -10.63 -0.07
C GLN A 56 8.91 -11.62 0.99
N GLU A 57 10.17 -12.04 0.93
CA GLU A 57 10.79 -12.95 1.88
C GLU A 57 10.75 -12.39 3.30
N ILE A 58 11.13 -11.11 3.47
CA ILE A 58 11.08 -10.45 4.78
C ILE A 58 9.64 -10.33 5.28
N ALA A 59 8.71 -9.90 4.44
CA ALA A 59 7.30 -9.77 4.83
C ALA A 59 6.69 -11.12 5.23
N TYR A 60 7.03 -12.20 4.53
CA TYR A 60 6.61 -13.55 4.89
C TYR A 60 7.24 -14.04 6.20
N ALA A 61 8.53 -13.79 6.40
CA ALA A 61 9.22 -14.14 7.64
C ALA A 61 8.61 -13.42 8.85
N ILE A 62 8.28 -12.13 8.71
CA ILE A 62 7.59 -11.36 9.74
C ILE A 62 6.19 -11.93 9.99
N ALA A 63 5.39 -12.14 8.94
CA ALA A 63 4.03 -12.67 9.08
C ALA A 63 4.02 -14.05 9.77
N THR A 64 4.95 -14.91 9.40
CA THR A 64 5.12 -16.24 10.01
C THR A 64 5.53 -16.14 11.48
N SER A 65 6.50 -15.28 11.80
CA SER A 65 6.98 -15.11 13.18
C SER A 65 5.91 -14.53 14.11
N LEU A 66 4.95 -13.79 13.55
CA LEU A 66 3.82 -13.22 14.27
C LEU A 66 2.57 -14.13 14.25
N GLU A 67 2.64 -15.32 13.65
CA GLU A 67 1.51 -16.24 13.46
C GLU A 67 0.28 -15.53 12.86
N MET A 68 0.53 -14.64 11.89
CA MET A 68 -0.48 -13.74 11.34
C MET A 68 -1.57 -14.49 10.57
N VAL A 69 -2.82 -14.06 10.77
CA VAL A 69 -3.96 -14.34 9.90
C VAL A 69 -4.60 -13.01 9.52
N GLY A 70 -4.73 -12.72 8.23
CA GLY A 70 -5.30 -11.48 7.71
C GLY A 70 -4.34 -10.73 6.80
N ILE A 71 -4.29 -9.41 6.96
CA ILE A 71 -3.46 -8.50 6.15
C ILE A 71 -2.33 -7.94 7.00
N LEU A 72 -1.12 -7.93 6.45
CA LEU A 72 0.05 -7.26 7.02
C LEU A 72 0.66 -6.36 5.95
N ALA A 73 0.83 -5.08 6.27
CA ALA A 73 1.70 -4.20 5.51
C ALA A 73 3.07 -4.13 6.19
N VAL A 74 4.12 -4.16 5.37
CA VAL A 74 5.50 -3.93 5.80
C VAL A 74 6.06 -2.77 4.99
N GLU A 75 6.50 -1.74 5.68
CA GLU A 75 7.17 -0.60 5.10
C GLU A 75 8.68 -0.77 5.16
N PHE A 76 9.36 -0.33 4.11
CA PHE A 76 10.80 -0.42 4.01
C PHE A 76 11.42 0.87 3.52
N PHE A 77 12.65 1.09 3.96
CA PHE A 77 13.59 2.00 3.32
C PHE A 77 14.55 1.21 2.43
N ILE A 78 14.83 1.75 1.25
CA ILE A 78 15.97 1.35 0.43
C ILE A 78 17.06 2.39 0.67
N SER A 79 18.19 1.97 1.23
CA SER A 79 19.34 2.86 1.41
C SER A 79 19.99 3.20 0.07
N LYS A 80 20.79 4.28 0.00
CA LYS A 80 21.60 4.59 -1.20
C LYS A 80 22.59 3.49 -1.60
N SER A 81 22.90 2.56 -0.70
CA SER A 81 23.71 1.36 -0.98
C SER A 81 22.90 0.17 -1.48
N GLY A 82 21.59 0.35 -1.73
CA GLY A 82 20.68 -0.68 -2.21
C GLY A 82 20.23 -1.67 -1.14
N LYS A 83 20.45 -1.40 0.16
CA LYS A 83 20.00 -2.29 1.23
C LYS A 83 18.55 -2.01 1.58
N LEU A 84 17.77 -3.07 1.72
CA LEU A 84 16.40 -3.02 2.20
C LEU A 84 16.37 -3.08 3.74
N LEU A 85 15.67 -2.14 4.36
CA LEU A 85 15.58 -1.99 5.81
C LEU A 85 14.10 -1.89 6.19
N VAL A 86 13.64 -2.74 7.11
CA VAL A 86 12.27 -2.65 7.64
C VAL A 86 12.15 -1.36 8.46
N ASN A 87 11.11 -0.59 8.17
CA ASN A 87 10.77 0.64 8.89
C ASN A 87 9.65 0.39 9.90
N GLU A 88 8.46 0.05 9.40
CA GLU A 88 7.25 -0.18 10.21
C GLU A 88 6.48 -1.40 9.71
N ILE A 89 5.71 -2.02 10.60
CA ILE A 89 4.75 -3.06 10.26
C ILE A 89 3.34 -2.67 10.74
N ALA A 90 2.33 -2.94 9.92
CA ALA A 90 0.93 -2.69 10.26
C ALA A 90 0.10 -3.97 10.02
N PRO A 91 -0.33 -4.69 11.07
CA PRO A 91 -1.12 -5.94 10.96
C PRO A 91 -2.60 -5.65 10.65
N ARG A 92 -2.84 -4.87 9.61
CA ARG A 92 -4.17 -4.43 9.15
C ARG A 92 -4.07 -3.92 7.70
N PRO A 93 -5.20 -3.71 7.03
CA PRO A 93 -5.22 -2.91 5.81
C PRO A 93 -4.52 -1.55 6.03
N HIS A 94 -3.73 -1.16 5.04
CA HIS A 94 -2.83 -0.03 5.12
C HIS A 94 -3.14 1.03 4.07
N ASN A 95 -2.79 2.29 4.39
CA ASN A 95 -3.04 3.44 3.53
C ASN A 95 -2.39 3.25 2.15
N SER A 96 -1.13 2.83 2.15
CA SER A 96 -0.36 2.54 0.93
C SER A 96 -0.86 1.34 0.11
N GLY A 97 -2.01 0.76 0.46
CA GLY A 97 -2.69 -0.29 -0.29
C GLY A 97 -4.04 0.10 -0.87
N HIS A 98 -4.53 1.33 -0.68
CA HIS A 98 -5.88 1.69 -1.16
C HIS A 98 -5.98 1.70 -2.69
N TRP A 99 -4.87 1.84 -3.42
CA TRP A 99 -4.81 1.62 -4.87
C TRP A 99 -5.35 0.26 -5.30
N SER A 100 -5.28 -0.77 -4.43
CA SER A 100 -5.80 -2.10 -4.75
C SER A 100 -7.32 -2.15 -4.93
N GLN A 101 -8.05 -1.11 -4.50
CA GLN A 101 -9.49 -1.01 -4.71
C GLN A 101 -9.87 -0.89 -6.18
N ASP A 102 -9.06 -0.17 -6.97
CA ASP A 102 -9.38 0.15 -8.36
C ASP A 102 -8.35 -0.43 -9.36
N ALA A 103 -7.11 -0.71 -8.90
CA ALA A 103 -6.02 -1.17 -9.76
C ALA A 103 -5.80 -2.69 -9.73
N CYS A 104 -6.44 -3.43 -8.81
CA CYS A 104 -6.32 -4.88 -8.69
C CYS A 104 -7.64 -5.59 -8.91
N ASN A 105 -7.54 -6.88 -9.27
CA ASN A 105 -8.71 -7.76 -9.36
C ASN A 105 -9.38 -8.03 -7.99
N VAL A 106 -8.65 -7.85 -6.89
CA VAL A 106 -9.10 -7.96 -5.50
C VAL A 106 -8.43 -6.89 -4.66
N SER A 107 -9.18 -6.23 -3.78
CA SER A 107 -8.63 -5.22 -2.87
C SER A 107 -8.10 -5.86 -1.59
N GLN A 108 -7.18 -5.19 -0.89
CA GLN A 108 -6.74 -5.62 0.45
C GLN A 108 -7.90 -5.80 1.44
N PHE A 109 -9.00 -5.04 1.27
CA PHE A 109 -10.18 -5.12 2.12
C PHE A 109 -11.03 -6.34 1.78
N GLU A 110 -11.32 -6.57 0.50
CA GLU A 110 -12.03 -7.78 0.08
C GLU A 110 -11.22 -9.03 0.50
N GLN A 111 -9.90 -9.02 0.26
CA GLN A 111 -9.02 -10.12 0.64
C GLN A 111 -9.06 -10.39 2.16
N LEU A 112 -9.06 -9.34 3.00
CA LEU A 112 -9.22 -9.48 4.45
C LEU A 112 -10.56 -10.13 4.81
N ILE A 113 -11.67 -9.69 4.19
CA ILE A 113 -13.00 -10.27 4.43
C ILE A 113 -13.03 -11.74 4.02
N ARG A 114 -12.41 -12.11 2.89
CA ARG A 114 -12.32 -13.51 2.47
C ARG A 114 -11.62 -14.36 3.53
N ILE A 115 -10.48 -13.90 4.04
CA ILE A 115 -9.74 -14.58 5.12
C ILE A 115 -10.58 -14.68 6.40
N ALA A 116 -11.19 -13.56 6.81
CA ALA A 116 -12.00 -13.50 8.04
C ALA A 116 -13.17 -14.48 8.00
N CYS A 117 -13.83 -14.59 6.85
CA CYS A 117 -14.98 -15.47 6.62
C CYS A 117 -14.59 -16.91 6.21
N GLY A 118 -13.30 -17.23 6.09
CA GLY A 118 -12.86 -18.56 5.64
C GLY A 118 -13.15 -18.86 4.18
N LEU A 119 -13.36 -17.83 3.35
CA LEU A 119 -13.53 -17.96 1.91
C LEU A 119 -12.15 -18.12 1.23
N PRO A 120 -12.07 -18.79 0.07
CA PRO A 120 -10.83 -18.89 -0.70
C PRO A 120 -10.27 -17.51 -1.04
N MET A 121 -9.00 -17.32 -0.70
CA MET A 121 -8.19 -16.19 -1.14
C MET A 121 -8.13 -16.11 -2.67
N ARG A 122 -8.09 -14.89 -3.20
CA ARG A 122 -7.84 -14.69 -4.65
C ARG A 122 -6.36 -14.45 -4.88
N ALA A 123 -5.86 -14.97 -6.01
CA ALA A 123 -4.56 -14.53 -6.53
C ALA A 123 -4.66 -13.04 -6.87
N VAL A 124 -3.67 -12.26 -6.43
CA VAL A 124 -3.65 -10.82 -6.66
C VAL A 124 -3.03 -10.54 -8.02
N HIS A 125 -3.75 -9.81 -8.87
CA HIS A 125 -3.29 -9.34 -10.16
C HIS A 125 -3.44 -7.82 -10.24
N LEU A 126 -2.35 -7.15 -10.60
CA LEU A 126 -2.40 -5.74 -10.99
C LEU A 126 -3.00 -5.66 -12.39
N LEU A 127 -4.15 -5.03 -12.52
CA LEU A 127 -4.87 -4.88 -13.79
C LEU A 127 -4.36 -3.68 -14.58
N THR A 128 -3.97 -2.62 -13.89
CA THR A 128 -3.41 -1.39 -14.47
C THR A 128 -2.42 -0.77 -13.48
N PRO A 129 -1.32 -0.14 -13.94
CA PRO A 129 -0.53 0.72 -13.08
C PRO A 129 -1.38 1.85 -12.50
N CYS A 130 -1.02 2.32 -11.31
CA CYS A 130 -1.82 3.29 -10.57
C CYS A 130 -0.94 4.23 -9.75
N VAL A 131 -1.38 5.48 -9.64
CA VAL A 131 -0.86 6.44 -8.67
C VAL A 131 -1.97 6.83 -7.71
N MET A 132 -1.81 6.45 -6.44
CA MET A 132 -2.72 6.84 -5.37
C MET A 132 -2.22 8.10 -4.69
N ARG A 133 -3.10 9.07 -4.49
CA ARG A 133 -2.83 10.28 -3.69
C ARG A 133 -3.83 10.45 -2.57
N ASN A 134 -3.37 10.93 -1.42
CA ASN A 134 -4.26 11.26 -0.32
C ASN A 134 -4.95 12.61 -0.55
N VAL A 135 -6.24 12.66 -0.22
CA VAL A 135 -7.03 13.90 -0.24
C VAL A 135 -7.12 14.43 1.19
N PHE A 136 -6.76 15.69 1.36
CA PHE A 136 -6.79 16.41 2.62
C PHE A 136 -7.91 17.46 2.63
N GLY A 137 -8.29 17.93 3.82
CA GLY A 137 -9.36 18.93 3.95
C GLY A 137 -9.06 20.25 3.24
N ASP A 138 -7.79 20.57 3.06
CA ASP A 138 -7.33 21.78 2.39
C ASP A 138 -7.47 21.72 0.86
N ASN A 139 -7.56 20.52 0.28
CA ASN A 139 -7.61 20.29 -1.17
C ASN A 139 -8.72 19.30 -1.57
N ILE A 140 -9.81 19.26 -0.80
CA ILE A 140 -10.92 18.33 -1.04
C ILE A 140 -11.73 18.65 -2.31
N ILE A 141 -11.65 19.90 -2.78
CA ILE A 141 -12.27 20.37 -4.02
C ILE A 141 -11.14 20.84 -4.93
N ASP A 142 -10.69 19.98 -5.81
CA ASP A 142 -9.77 20.31 -6.89
C ASP A 142 -10.44 19.92 -8.20
N GLU A 143 -10.90 20.93 -8.96
CA GLU A 143 -11.68 20.71 -10.17
C GLU A 143 -10.89 19.93 -11.24
N GLU A 144 -9.57 20.10 -11.32
CA GLU A 144 -8.74 19.36 -12.28
C GLU A 144 -8.73 17.86 -11.96
N ILE A 145 -8.67 17.50 -10.68
CA ILE A 145 -8.74 16.11 -10.22
C ILE A 145 -10.09 15.49 -10.57
N HIS A 146 -11.18 16.24 -10.43
CA HIS A 146 -12.53 15.74 -10.71
C HIS A 146 -12.82 15.55 -12.20
N GLN A 147 -12.10 16.26 -13.08
CA GLN A 147 -12.31 16.18 -14.53
C GLN A 147 -11.48 15.09 -15.23
N ASP A 148 -10.43 14.58 -14.60
CA ASP A 148 -9.68 13.45 -15.15
C ASP A 148 -10.46 12.13 -14.96
N HIS A 149 -11.02 11.62 -16.05
CA HIS A 149 -11.80 10.38 -16.11
C HIS A 149 -11.03 9.13 -15.66
N ARG A 150 -9.70 9.19 -15.53
CA ARG A 150 -8.87 8.10 -15.00
C ARG A 150 -8.86 8.04 -13.47
N ASN A 151 -9.38 9.07 -12.80
CA ASN A 151 -9.37 9.18 -11.35
C ASN A 151 -10.60 8.48 -10.75
N SER A 152 -10.34 7.50 -9.89
CA SER A 152 -11.33 6.93 -8.98
C SER A 152 -11.22 7.61 -7.62
N ILE A 153 -12.30 8.29 -7.19
CA ILE A 153 -12.30 9.16 -6.01
C ILE A 153 -13.04 8.48 -4.86
N SER A 154 -12.37 8.32 -3.72
CA SER A 154 -12.92 7.73 -2.50
C SER A 154 -12.91 8.74 -1.36
N LEU A 155 -14.09 9.23 -0.96
CA LEU A 155 -14.27 10.13 0.19
C LEU A 155 -14.82 9.40 1.41
N TYR A 156 -14.30 9.72 2.60
CA TYR A 156 -14.62 9.01 3.84
C TYR A 156 -15.79 9.62 4.64
N GLY A 157 -16.55 10.54 4.06
CA GLY A 157 -17.72 11.17 4.72
C GLY A 157 -17.39 12.00 5.97
N LYS A 158 -16.14 12.48 6.11
CA LYS A 158 -15.70 13.30 7.24
C LYS A 158 -16.03 14.78 7.02
N GLN A 159 -16.19 15.53 8.11
CA GLN A 159 -16.24 17.00 8.04
C GLN A 159 -14.84 17.58 7.70
N PRO A 160 -14.72 18.48 6.70
CA PRO A 160 -13.44 19.06 6.29
C PRO A 160 -12.73 19.80 7.42
N ARG A 161 -11.42 19.57 7.53
CA ARG A 161 -10.52 20.26 8.47
C ARG A 161 -9.11 20.26 7.90
N ALA A 162 -8.36 21.33 8.09
CA ALA A 162 -6.99 21.44 7.63
C ALA A 162 -6.12 20.25 8.08
N LYS A 163 -5.28 19.74 7.16
CA LYS A 163 -4.43 18.55 7.31
C LYS A 163 -5.14 17.23 7.66
N ARG A 164 -6.48 17.21 7.71
CA ARG A 164 -7.24 15.98 7.96
C ARG A 164 -7.33 15.17 6.67
N LYS A 165 -6.98 13.89 6.70
CA LYS A 165 -7.21 12.98 5.58
C LYS A 165 -8.70 12.73 5.38
N MET A 166 -9.21 13.18 4.25
CA MET A 166 -10.62 13.16 3.84
C MET A 166 -10.96 12.01 2.91
N GLY A 167 -9.97 11.53 2.17
CA GLY A 167 -10.14 10.51 1.15
C GLY A 167 -8.83 10.11 0.50
N HIS A 168 -8.96 9.47 -0.66
CA HIS A 168 -7.86 9.23 -1.59
C HIS A 168 -8.40 9.20 -3.01
N ILE A 169 -7.48 9.37 -3.97
CA ILE A 169 -7.75 9.25 -5.40
C ILE A 169 -6.79 8.20 -5.95
N ASN A 170 -7.32 7.28 -6.76
CA ASN A 170 -6.54 6.33 -7.53
C ASN A 170 -6.57 6.77 -9.00
N SER A 171 -5.44 7.28 -9.51
CA SER A 171 -5.26 7.62 -10.93
C SER A 171 -4.75 6.40 -11.69
N LEU A 172 -5.61 5.81 -12.54
CA LEU A 172 -5.29 4.62 -13.33
C LEU A 172 -4.51 4.99 -14.61
N LEU A 173 -3.48 4.22 -14.96
CA LEU A 173 -2.55 4.55 -16.05
C LEU A 173 -2.68 3.60 -17.26
N TYR A 174 -3.91 3.42 -17.75
CA TYR A 174 -4.22 2.64 -18.96
C TYR A 174 -4.25 3.49 -20.24
#